data_AF-A0A2E8X0C0-F1
#
_entry.id   AF-A0A2E8X0C0-F1
#
_cell.length_a   1.000
_cell.length_b   1.000
_cell.length_c   1.000
_cell.angle_alpha   90.00
_cell.angle_beta   90.00
_cell.angle_gamma   90.00
#
_symmetry.space_group_name_H-M   'P 1'
#
loop_
_entity.id
_entity.type
_entity.pdbx_description
1 polymer ?
#
loop_
_entity_poly.entity_id
_entity_poly.type
_entity_poly.pdbx_seq_one_letter_code
_entity_poly.pdbx_strand_id
1 'polypeptide(L)'
;VKRLGKGDARPYNHEEDRARMLAALRCVDAVVLFDQDTPLKVVQALRPDVLVKGGDYDPRVTDPTDAKYIVGSAEVRAAGGSVVAVPLVPGRSTTTLVERIQGQA
;
A
#
# COMPACT_ATOMS: atom_id res chain seq x y z
N VAL A 1 -6.14 -8.30 -1.50
CA VAL A 1 -5.82 -8.30 -2.95
C VAL A 1 -6.98 -8.79 -3.80
N LYS A 2 -7.50 -10.00 -3.58
CA LYS A 2 -8.72 -10.50 -4.26
C LYS A 2 -9.91 -9.55 -4.12
N ARG A 3 -10.17 -9.12 -2.88
CA ARG A 3 -11.18 -8.10 -2.54
C ARG A 3 -10.99 -6.73 -3.23
N LEU A 4 -9.85 -6.49 -3.88
CA LEU A 4 -9.55 -5.23 -4.57
C LEU A 4 -9.70 -5.34 -6.10
N GLY A 5 -10.35 -6.39 -6.60
CA GLY A 5 -10.64 -6.54 -8.04
C GLY A 5 -9.42 -6.68 -8.94
N LYS A 6 -8.28 -7.15 -8.41
CA LYS A 6 -7.02 -7.24 -9.17
C LYS A 6 -6.88 -8.51 -10.04
N GLY A 7 -7.98 -9.22 -10.28
CA GLY A 7 -8.04 -10.48 -11.03
C GLY A 7 -7.86 -11.73 -10.16
N ASP A 8 -8.43 -12.84 -10.63
CA ASP A 8 -8.59 -14.09 -9.87
C ASP A 8 -7.26 -14.79 -9.57
N ALA A 9 -6.28 -14.65 -10.46
CA ALA A 9 -4.94 -15.20 -10.30
C ALA A 9 -4.13 -14.52 -9.17
N ARG A 10 -4.65 -13.46 -8.54
CA ARG A 10 -3.94 -12.69 -7.51
C ARG A 10 -4.46 -12.99 -6.10
N PRO A 11 -3.61 -12.89 -5.06
CA PRO A 11 -2.17 -12.62 -5.12
C PRO A 11 -1.41 -13.83 -5.70
N TYR A 12 -0.33 -13.57 -6.46
CA TYR A 12 0.52 -14.62 -7.03
C TYR A 12 1.37 -15.33 -5.97
N ASN A 13 1.71 -14.64 -4.88
CA ASN A 13 2.47 -15.17 -3.75
C ASN A 13 1.64 -15.06 -2.47
N HIS A 14 1.76 -16.05 -1.58
CA HIS A 14 1.09 -16.04 -0.29
C HIS A 14 1.58 -14.87 0.58
N GLU A 15 0.80 -14.49 1.59
CA GLU A 15 1.11 -13.30 2.39
C GLU A 15 2.39 -13.43 3.22
N GLU A 16 2.71 -14.62 3.73
CA GLU A 16 3.96 -14.90 4.44
C GLU A 16 5.18 -14.73 3.53
N ASP A 17 5.12 -15.22 2.29
CA ASP A 17 6.20 -15.05 1.32
C ASP A 17 6.43 -13.58 0.96
N ARG A 18 5.34 -12.84 0.76
CA ARG A 18 5.40 -11.39 0.49
C ARG A 18 5.97 -10.64 1.69
N ALA A 19 5.58 -11.01 2.92
CA ALA A 19 6.10 -10.39 4.13
C ALA A 19 7.60 -10.65 4.29
N ARG A 20 8.05 -11.88 4.06
CA ARG A 20 9.47 -12.25 4.10
C ARG A 20 10.30 -11.49 3.08
N MET A 21 9.79 -11.34 1.85
CA MET A 21 10.46 -10.56 0.80
C MET A 21 10.62 -9.08 1.18
N LEU A 22 9.59 -8.46 1.76
CA LEU A 22 9.65 -7.09 2.23
C LEU A 22 10.62 -6.93 3.40
N ALA A 23 10.58 -7.86 4.37
CA ALA A 23 11.48 -7.85 5.54
C ALA A 23 12.96 -8.07 5.18
N ALA A 24 13.25 -8.61 4.00
CA ALA A 24 14.63 -8.75 3.51
C ALA A 24 15.22 -7.44 2.96
N LEU A 25 14.40 -6.40 2.76
CA LEU A 25 14.89 -5.09 2.31
C LEU A 25 15.55 -4.35 3.48
N ARG A 26 16.77 -3.86 3.28
CA ARG A 26 17.56 -3.14 4.30
C ARG A 26 16.82 -1.96 4.94
N CYS A 27 15.92 -1.32 4.20
CA CYS A 27 15.17 -0.14 4.67
C CYS A 27 13.85 -0.49 5.39
N VAL A 28 13.57 -1.77 5.64
CA VAL A 28 12.34 -2.22 6.29
C VAL A 28 12.67 -2.77 7.67
N ASP A 29 12.19 -2.10 8.71
CA ASP A 29 12.37 -2.55 10.11
C ASP A 29 11.31 -3.56 10.55
N ALA A 30 10.08 -3.44 10.03
CA ALA A 30 8.95 -4.29 10.40
C ALA A 30 7.93 -4.43 9.26
N VAL A 31 7.25 -5.59 9.23
CA VAL A 31 6.13 -5.86 8.32
C VAL A 31 4.95 -6.35 9.15
N VAL A 32 3.79 -5.75 8.94
CA VAL A 32 2.54 -6.11 9.64
C VAL A 32 1.53 -6.66 8.65
N LEU A 33 1.05 -7.88 8.90
CA LEU A 33 -0.08 -8.47 8.20
C LEU A 33 -1.39 -8.03 8.88
N PHE A 34 -2.42 -7.76 8.07
CA PHE A 34 -3.76 -7.41 8.55
C PHE A 34 -4.82 -7.99 7.62
N ASP A 35 -5.95 -8.40 8.18
CA ASP A 35 -7.05 -9.07 7.48
C ASP A 35 -8.21 -8.12 7.14
N GLN A 36 -8.20 -6.90 7.69
CA GLN A 36 -9.21 -5.88 7.40
C GLN A 36 -9.09 -5.35 5.97
N ASP A 37 -10.19 -4.78 5.45
CA ASP A 37 -10.21 -4.20 4.11
C ASP A 37 -9.30 -2.97 3.98
N THR A 38 -9.04 -2.29 5.10
CA THR A 38 -8.17 -1.12 5.16
C THR A 38 -7.17 -1.23 6.31
N PRO A 39 -6.01 -0.56 6.23
CA PRO A 39 -5.00 -0.59 7.29
C PRO A 39 -5.36 0.30 8.49
N LEU A 40 -6.58 0.84 8.57
CA LEU A 40 -6.93 1.88 9.55
C LEU A 40 -6.61 1.47 10.99
N LYS A 41 -6.96 0.24 11.39
CA LYS A 41 -6.66 -0.28 12.73
C LYS A 41 -5.16 -0.34 13.00
N VAL A 42 -4.36 -0.71 12.00
CA VAL A 42 -2.89 -0.73 12.10
C VAL A 42 -2.35 0.68 12.27
N VAL A 43 -2.84 1.65 11.48
CA VAL A 43 -2.44 3.06 11.60
C VAL A 43 -2.79 3.62 12.98
N GLN A 44 -3.98 3.35 13.49
CA GLN A 44 -4.42 3.80 14.82
C GLN A 44 -3.60 3.18 15.96
N ALA A 45 -3.18 1.92 15.82
CA ALA A 45 -2.35 1.24 16.81
C ALA A 45 -0.90 1.73 16.79
N LEU A 46 -0.31 1.91 15.60
CA LEU A 46 1.08 2.33 15.44
C LEU A 46 1.29 3.84 15.64
N ARG A 47 0.26 4.67 15.38
CA ARG A 47 0.30 6.13 15.47
C ARG A 47 1.55 6.72 14.80
N PRO A 48 1.76 6.48 13.49
CA PRO A 48 2.98 6.91 12.83
C PRO A 48 3.06 8.44 12.74
N ASP A 49 4.25 8.98 12.91
CA ASP A 49 4.52 10.41 12.67
C ASP A 49 4.40 10.79 11.19
N VAL A 50 4.63 9.83 10.29
CA VAL A 50 4.53 10.01 8.84
C VAL A 50 3.81 8.83 8.19
N LEU A 51 2.75 9.11 7.43
CA LEU A 51 2.04 8.13 6.60
C LEU A 51 2.32 8.39 5.12
N VAL A 52 2.88 7.39 4.43
CA VAL A 52 3.26 7.51 3.02
C VAL A 52 2.41 6.60 2.15
N LYS A 53 1.96 7.11 1.00
CA LYS A 53 1.31 6.31 -0.06
C LYS A 53 1.88 6.64 -1.43
N GLY A 54 2.12 5.63 -2.26
CA GLY A 54 2.58 5.84 -3.64
C GLY A 54 1.44 5.88 -4.66
N GLY A 55 1.64 6.57 -5.78
CA GLY A 55 0.74 6.53 -6.95
C GLY A 55 -0.23 7.70 -7.03
N ASP A 56 -1.46 7.42 -7.45
CA ASP A 56 -2.46 8.44 -7.79
C ASP A 56 -3.20 9.04 -6.58
N TYR A 57 -2.72 8.76 -5.36
CA TYR A 57 -3.27 9.31 -4.13
C TYR A 57 -2.84 10.77 -3.94
N ASP A 58 -3.74 11.59 -3.40
CA ASP A 58 -3.45 12.99 -3.10
C ASP A 58 -3.50 13.19 -1.59
N PRO A 59 -2.40 13.63 -0.93
CA PRO A 59 -2.40 13.81 0.51
C PRO A 59 -3.42 14.88 0.92
N ARG A 60 -3.79 15.84 0.08
CA ARG A 60 -4.72 16.93 0.44
C ARG A 60 -6.19 16.50 0.47
N VAL A 61 -6.51 15.33 -0.08
CA VAL A 61 -7.89 14.82 -0.08
C VAL A 61 -8.29 14.43 1.35
N THR A 62 -9.45 14.93 1.78
CA THR A 62 -10.00 14.71 3.13
C THR A 62 -11.33 13.97 3.12
N ASP A 63 -12.00 13.89 1.98
CA ASP A 63 -13.22 13.10 1.81
C ASP A 63 -12.85 11.60 1.75
N PRO A 64 -13.28 10.77 2.72
CA PRO A 64 -12.97 9.35 2.74
C PRO A 64 -13.61 8.54 1.62
N THR A 65 -14.55 9.12 0.87
CA THR A 65 -15.21 8.47 -0.27
C THR A 65 -14.49 8.69 -1.59
N ASP A 66 -13.55 9.64 -1.65
CA ASP A 66 -12.75 9.90 -2.84
C ASP A 66 -11.72 8.78 -3.08
N ALA A 67 -11.60 8.33 -4.33
CA ALA A 67 -10.67 7.27 -4.72
C ALA A 67 -9.19 7.60 -4.44
N LYS A 68 -8.84 8.89 -4.32
CA LYS A 68 -7.50 9.39 -4.01
C LYS A 68 -7.26 9.56 -2.51
N TYR A 69 -8.25 9.27 -1.67
CA TYR A 69 -8.13 9.36 -0.22
C TYR A 69 -7.13 8.34 0.34
N ILE A 70 -6.27 8.81 1.25
CA ILE A 70 -5.33 7.95 1.98
C ILE A 70 -5.97 7.54 3.30
N VAL A 71 -6.33 6.27 3.44
CA VAL A 71 -6.90 5.73 4.68
C VAL A 71 -5.90 5.87 5.83
N GLY A 72 -6.35 6.40 6.98
CA GLY A 72 -5.51 6.71 8.13
C GLY A 72 -4.99 8.15 8.16
N SER A 73 -5.26 8.93 7.11
CA SER A 73 -4.72 10.29 6.99
C SER A 73 -5.33 11.28 7.98
N ALA A 74 -6.59 11.11 8.37
CA ALA A 74 -7.25 11.96 9.36
C ALA A 74 -6.66 11.71 10.75
N GLU A 75 -6.45 10.45 11.10
CA GLU A 75 -5.93 10.01 12.39
C GLU A 75 -4.50 10.48 12.60
N VAL A 76 -3.65 10.33 11.58
CA VAL A 76 -2.24 10.77 11.63
C VAL A 76 -2.15 12.28 11.79
N ARG A 77 -2.97 13.05 11.05
CA ARG A 77 -3.01 14.52 11.18
C ARG A 77 -3.50 14.98 12.55
N ALA A 78 -4.55 14.35 13.07
CA ALA A 78 -5.09 14.65 14.39
C ALA A 78 -4.05 14.40 15.50
N ALA A 79 -3.13 13.45 15.29
CA ALA A 79 -2.01 13.18 16.17
C ALA A 79 -0.78 14.10 15.93
N GLY A 80 -0.86 15.06 15.01
CA GLY A 80 0.24 15.99 14.68
C GLY A 80 1.23 15.46 13.64
N GLY A 81 0.97 14.29 13.05
CA GLY A 81 1.80 13.68 12.01
C GLY A 81 1.54 14.24 10.60
N SER A 82 2.35 13.78 9.65
CA SER A 82 2.33 14.19 8.25
C SER A 82 1.85 13.07 7.32
N VAL A 83 1.20 13.44 6.21
CA VAL A 83 0.76 12.48 5.18
C VAL A 83 1.36 12.89 3.85
N VAL A 84 2.04 11.96 3.19
CA VAL A 84 2.84 12.23 1.99
C VAL A 84 2.45 11.26 0.88
N ALA A 85 2.34 11.78 -0.35
CA ALA A 85 2.29 10.95 -1.53
C ALA A 85 3.62 10.97 -2.28
N VAL A 86 4.07 9.81 -2.77
CA VAL A 86 5.31 9.68 -3.56
C VAL A 86 5.00 9.14 -4.97
N PRO A 87 5.72 9.61 -6.01
CA PRO A 87 5.52 9.11 -7.35
C PRO A 87 5.90 7.63 -7.45
N LEU A 88 5.17 6.87 -8.27
CA LEU A 88 5.57 5.51 -8.63
C LEU A 88 6.70 5.53 -9.65
N VAL A 89 7.56 4.51 -9.61
CA VAL A 89 8.60 4.31 -10.61
C VAL A 89 7.96 3.81 -11.90
N PRO A 90 8.11 4.53 -13.04
CA PRO A 90 7.50 4.12 -14.31
C PRO A 90 7.95 2.72 -14.75
N GLY A 91 7.03 1.98 -15.38
CA GLY A 91 7.31 0.65 -15.93
C GLY A 91 7.54 -0.45 -14.88
N ARG A 92 7.30 -0.18 -13.60
CA ARG A 92 7.42 -1.15 -12.50
C ARG A 92 6.03 -1.51 -11.96
N SER A 93 5.40 -2.50 -12.56
CA SER A 93 4.16 -3.10 -12.04
C SER A 93 4.24 -4.63 -12.09
N THR A 94 3.54 -5.31 -11.17
CA THR A 94 3.44 -6.78 -11.21
C THR A 94 2.71 -7.26 -12.46
N THR A 95 1.75 -6.46 -12.97
CA THR A 95 1.06 -6.77 -14.24
C THR A 95 2.07 -6.84 -15.39
N THR A 96 2.82 -5.75 -15.58
CA THR A 96 3.83 -5.63 -16.64
C THR A 96 4.95 -6.65 -16.50
N LEU A 97 5.34 -6.99 -15.26
CA LEU A 97 6.33 -8.05 -15.02
C LEU A 97 5.81 -9.42 -15.50
N VAL A 98 4.55 -9.76 -15.20
CA VAL A 98 3.95 -11.03 -15.61
C VAL A 98 3.76 -11.09 -17.13
N GLU A 99 3.27 -10.02 -17.76
CA GLU A 99 3.14 -9.92 -19.22
C GLU A 99 4.48 -10.15 -19.91
N ARG A 100 5.57 -9.54 -19.41
CA ARG A 100 6.93 -9.78 -19.92
C ARG A 100 7.39 -11.22 -19.78
N ILE A 101 7.14 -11.85 -18.62
CA ILE A 101 7.50 -13.26 -18.38
C ILE A 101 6.73 -14.19 -19.34
N GLN A 102 5.48 -13.85 -19.66
CA GLN A 102 4.62 -14.61 -20.57
C GLN A 102 4.87 -14.30 -22.06
N GLY A 103 5.79 -13.39 -22.39
CA GLY A 103 6.07 -13.00 -23.77
C GLY A 103 4.95 -12.17 -24.43
N GLN A 104 4.14 -11.46 -23.64
CA GLN A 104 3.00 -10.64 -24.09
C GLN A 104 3.33 -9.14 -24.19
N ALA A 105 4.58 -8.77 -23.97
CA ALA A 105 5.07 -7.40 -23.91
C ALA A 105 5.80 -6.96 -25.19
#